data_AF-D8M3F1-F1
#
_entry.id   AF-D8M3F1-F1
#
_cell.length_a   1.000
_cell.length_b   1.000
_cell.length_c   1.000
_cell.angle_alpha   90.00
_cell.angle_beta   90.00
_cell.angle_gamma   90.00
#
_symmetry.space_group_name_H-M   'P 1'
#
loop_
_entity.id
_entity.type
_entity.pdbx_description
1 polymer ?
#
loop_
_entity_poly.entity_id
_entity_poly.type
_entity_poly.pdbx_seq_one_letter_code
_entity_poly.pdbx_strand_id
1 'polypeptide(L)'
;MSEEKKEQIITEEEMKKHYYWYMFYYNPDDSRVIVPKRCKWCGWTVNLGNKKGQFLFGAIMAAVVSSLIYCKNNDVKCSYSFTDLYEMVKKPFSA
;
A
#
# COMPACT_ATOMS: atom_id res chain seq x y z
N MET A 1 4.33 -33.83 17.87
CA MET A 1 5.35 -32.77 17.90
C MET A 1 4.93 -31.73 16.87
N SER A 2 4.05 -30.82 17.33
CA SER A 2 3.56 -29.59 16.69
C SER A 2 3.84 -29.34 15.20
N GLU A 3 2.87 -29.70 14.37
CA GLU A 3 2.65 -29.15 13.02
C GLU A 3 2.08 -27.71 13.07
N GLU A 4 1.82 -27.17 14.26
CA GLU A 4 1.32 -25.82 14.47
C GLU A 4 2.43 -24.78 14.36
N LYS A 5 2.24 -23.81 13.46
CA LYS A 5 2.95 -22.52 13.42
C LYS A 5 4.38 -22.53 12.85
N LYS A 6 4.57 -23.18 11.70
CA LYS A 6 5.52 -22.68 10.70
C LYS A 6 4.98 -21.37 10.14
N GLU A 7 5.04 -20.30 10.93
CA GLU A 7 5.00 -18.95 10.41
C GLU A 7 6.09 -18.94 9.32
N GLN A 8 5.69 -18.82 8.05
CA GLN A 8 6.59 -19.00 6.92
C GLN A 8 7.65 -17.91 6.98
N ILE A 9 8.79 -18.20 7.62
CA ILE A 9 9.95 -17.32 7.62
C ILE A 9 10.59 -17.46 6.24
N ILE A 10 10.01 -16.79 5.25
CA ILE A 10 10.59 -16.65 3.91
C ILE A 10 11.83 -15.77 4.09
N THR A 11 12.99 -16.28 3.70
CA THR A 11 14.25 -15.54 3.76
C THR A 11 14.16 -14.29 2.87
N GLU A 12 14.82 -13.21 3.26
CA GLU A 12 14.89 -11.96 2.49
C GLU A 12 15.36 -12.18 1.04
N GLU A 13 16.25 -13.16 0.83
CA GLU A 13 16.74 -13.52 -0.51
C GLU A 13 15.65 -14.13 -1.39
N GLU A 14 14.84 -15.02 -0.82
CA GLU A 14 13.68 -15.59 -1.50
C GLU A 14 12.64 -14.49 -1.79
N MET A 15 12.38 -13.60 -0.82
CA MET A 15 11.45 -12.49 -1.03
C MET A 15 11.85 -11.59 -2.21
N LYS A 16 13.15 -11.34 -2.42
CA LYS A 16 13.63 -10.51 -3.54
C LYS A 16 13.28 -11.08 -4.92
N LYS A 17 13.14 -12.40 -5.06
CA LYS A 17 12.77 -13.08 -6.32
C LYS A 17 11.31 -12.81 -6.71
N HIS A 18 10.46 -12.58 -5.72
CA HIS A 18 9.02 -12.33 -5.88
C HIS A 18 8.67 -10.85 -6.09
N TYR A 19 9.67 -9.97 -6.18
CA TYR A 19 9.50 -8.55 -6.48
C TYR A 19 9.59 -8.28 -7.99
N TYR A 20 8.45 -7.94 -8.58
CA TYR A 20 8.33 -7.50 -9.97
C TYR A 20 8.49 -5.98 -10.05
N TRP A 21 9.30 -5.53 -11.03
CA TRP A 21 9.63 -4.11 -11.24
C TRP A 21 10.10 -3.38 -9.98
N TYR A 22 10.77 -4.10 -9.06
CA TYR A 22 11.23 -3.58 -7.77
C TYR A 22 10.14 -3.07 -6.82
N MET A 23 8.85 -3.17 -7.18
CA MET A 23 7.75 -2.51 -6.47
C MET A 23 6.61 -3.45 -6.08
N PHE A 24 6.24 -4.38 -6.96
CA PHE A 24 5.09 -5.25 -6.77
C PHE A 24 5.53 -6.62 -6.24
N TYR A 25 4.97 -7.03 -5.12
CA TYR A 25 5.24 -8.34 -4.53
C TYR A 25 4.18 -9.34 -4.98
N TYR A 26 4.59 -10.46 -5.55
CA TYR A 26 3.70 -11.53 -5.97
C TYR A 26 4.28 -12.89 -5.56
N ASN A 27 3.70 -13.47 -4.52
CA ASN A 27 4.01 -14.82 -4.08
C ASN A 27 2.74 -15.56 -3.65
N PRO A 28 2.25 -16.54 -4.43
CA PRO A 28 1.06 -17.32 -4.06
C PRO A 28 1.30 -18.25 -2.86
N ASP A 29 2.54 -18.63 -2.60
CA ASP A 29 2.91 -19.52 -1.50
C ASP A 29 3.06 -18.77 -0.17
N ASP A 30 3.16 -17.44 -0.20
CA ASP A 30 3.20 -16.57 0.98
C ASP A 30 1.78 -16.23 1.47
N SER A 31 1.44 -16.76 2.65
CA SER A 31 0.17 -16.51 3.30
C SER A 31 -0.02 -15.07 3.81
N ARG A 32 1.04 -14.25 3.86
CA ARG A 32 0.97 -12.85 4.30
C ARG A 32 0.28 -11.98 3.27
N VAL A 33 -0.58 -11.08 3.76
CA VAL A 33 -1.30 -10.10 2.96
C VAL A 33 -0.49 -8.82 2.77
N ILE A 34 0.17 -8.38 3.85
CA ILE A 34 1.02 -7.18 3.88
C ILE A 34 2.46 -7.63 4.06
N VAL A 35 3.33 -7.14 3.19
CA VAL A 35 4.75 -7.49 3.14
C VAL A 35 5.61 -6.21 3.07
N PRO A 36 6.79 -6.17 3.67
CA PRO A 36 7.65 -4.99 3.62
C PRO A 36 8.19 -4.81 2.20
N LYS A 37 8.18 -3.59 1.66
CA LYS A 37 8.77 -3.27 0.35
C LYS A 37 10.26 -3.63 0.32
N ARG A 38 10.78 -3.92 -0.88
CA ARG A 38 12.19 -4.26 -1.11
C ARG A 38 13.15 -3.26 -0.46
N CYS A 39 12.87 -1.97 -0.61
CA CYS A 39 13.47 -0.94 0.24
C CYS A 39 12.58 -0.77 1.48
N LYS A 40 13.04 -1.27 2.64
CA LYS A 40 12.26 -1.27 3.89
C LYS A 40 11.86 0.13 4.35
N TRP A 41 12.63 1.15 3.98
CA TRP A 41 12.33 2.56 4.23
C TRP A 41 11.11 3.07 3.44
N CYS A 42 10.77 2.43 2.33
CA CYS A 42 9.58 2.77 1.54
C CYS A 42 8.29 2.16 2.12
N GLY A 43 8.36 1.50 3.29
CA GLY A 43 7.21 0.97 4.00
C GLY A 43 6.75 -0.40 3.50
N TRP A 44 5.44 -0.58 3.44
CA TRP A 44 4.79 -1.88 3.20
C TRP A 44 4.09 -1.92 1.84
N THR A 45 3.81 -3.12 1.35
CA THR A 45 3.06 -3.38 0.12
C THR A 45 2.13 -4.58 0.34
N VAL A 46 1.21 -4.78 -0.60
CA VAL A 46 0.29 -5.92 -0.59
C VAL A 46 0.87 -7.06 -1.42
N ASN A 47 0.71 -8.30 -0.94
CA ASN A 47 1.02 -9.49 -1.71
C ASN A 47 -0.11 -9.78 -2.71
N LEU A 48 0.17 -9.57 -4.00
CA LEU A 48 -0.80 -9.79 -5.08
C LEU A 48 -0.96 -11.27 -5.47
N GLY A 49 -0.10 -12.16 -4.97
CA GLY A 49 -0.23 -13.61 -5.17
C GLY A 49 -1.27 -14.26 -4.25
N ASN A 50 -1.67 -13.57 -3.18
CA ASN A 50 -2.62 -14.07 -2.19
C ASN A 50 -4.03 -13.53 -2.47
N LYS A 51 -5.05 -14.40 -2.48
CA LYS A 51 -6.46 -14.00 -2.70
C LYS A 51 -6.93 -12.89 -1.75
N LYS A 52 -6.52 -12.94 -0.48
CA LYS A 52 -6.85 -11.89 0.51
C LYS A 52 -6.15 -10.57 0.17
N GLY A 53 -4.91 -10.63 -0.33
CA GLY A 53 -4.16 -9.46 -0.80
C GLY A 53 -4.76 -8.86 -2.07
N GLN A 54 -5.18 -9.68 -3.02
CA GLN A 54 -5.90 -9.21 -4.20
C GLN A 54 -7.20 -8.49 -3.83
N PHE A 55 -7.97 -9.03 -2.88
CA PHE A 55 -9.18 -8.38 -2.37
C PHE A 55 -8.87 -7.04 -1.71
N LEU A 56 -7.84 -6.98 -0.83
CA LEU A 56 -7.42 -5.74 -0.19
C LEU A 56 -6.97 -4.69 -1.22
N PHE A 57 -6.16 -5.09 -2.20
CA PHE A 57 -5.71 -4.20 -3.26
C PHE A 57 -6.89 -3.67 -4.09
N GLY A 58 -7.84 -4.54 -4.44
CA GLY A 58 -9.07 -4.17 -5.13
C GLY A 58 -9.91 -3.17 -4.32
N ALA A 59 -10.05 -3.38 -3.01
CA ALA A 59 -10.77 -2.47 -2.12
C ALA A 59 -10.10 -1.09 -2.04
N ILE A 60 -8.77 -1.03 -1.95
CA ILE A 60 -8.02 0.24 -1.96
C ILE A 60 -8.23 0.97 -3.28
N MET A 61 -8.09 0.27 -4.41
CA MET A 61 -8.30 0.86 -5.74
C MET A 61 -9.73 1.38 -5.92
N ALA A 62 -10.73 0.60 -5.47
CA ALA A 62 -12.12 1.02 -5.49
C ALA A 62 -12.36 2.27 -4.64
N ALA A 63 -11.77 2.36 -3.44
CA ALA A 63 -11.86 3.54 -2.59
C ALA A 63 -11.24 4.78 -3.25
N VAL A 64 -10.05 4.64 -3.86
CA VAL A 64 -9.40 5.74 -4.60
C VAL A 64 -10.28 6.21 -5.76
N VAL A 65 -10.75 5.30 -6.60
CA VAL A 65 -11.61 5.64 -7.75
C VAL A 65 -12.92 6.28 -7.28
N SER A 66 -13.55 5.73 -6.25
CA SER A 66 -14.79 6.26 -5.69
C SER A 66 -14.61 7.67 -5.12
N SER A 67 -13.48 7.91 -4.42
CA SER A 67 -13.11 9.24 -3.93
C SER A 67 -12.93 10.22 -5.10
N LEU A 68 -12.22 9.84 -6.16
CA LEU A 68 -12.04 10.70 -7.33
C LEU A 68 -13.37 11.03 -8.04
N ILE A 69 -14.28 10.06 -8.16
CA ILE A 69 -15.62 10.27 -8.70
C ILE A 69 -16.42 11.23 -7.82
N TYR A 70 -16.39 11.01 -6.49
CA TYR A 70 -17.05 11.88 -5.53
C TYR A 70 -16.54 13.32 -5.63
N CYS A 71 -15.23 13.49 -5.70
CA CYS A 71 -14.59 14.79 -5.88
C CYS A 71 -15.10 15.51 -7.13
N LYS A 72 -15.09 14.80 -8.27
CA LYS A 72 -15.53 15.34 -9.56
C LYS A 72 -17.00 15.73 -9.54
N ASN A 73 -17.86 14.95 -8.88
CA ASN A 73 -19.29 15.19 -8.83
C ASN A 73 -19.69 16.36 -7.91
N ASN A 74 -18.87 16.66 -6.90
CA ASN A 74 -19.16 17.70 -5.89
C ASN A 74 -18.27 18.95 -6.03
N ASP A 75 -17.50 19.06 -7.13
CA ASP A 75 -16.52 20.14 -7.37
C ASP A 75 -15.52 20.34 -6.20
N VAL A 76 -15.17 19.23 -5.52
CA VAL A 76 -14.24 19.25 -4.39
C VAL A 76 -12.81 19.21 -4.91
N LYS A 77 -11.93 20.08 -4.39
CA LYS A 77 -10.49 20.04 -4.69
C LYS A 77 -9.87 18.73 -4.21
N CYS A 78 -9.34 17.95 -5.14
CA CYS A 78 -8.70 16.66 -4.86
C CYS A 78 -7.22 16.58 -5.27
N SER A 79 -6.62 17.74 -5.52
CA SER A 79 -5.17 17.92 -5.58
C SER A 79 -4.80 19.18 -4.80
N TYR A 80 -3.70 19.13 -4.07
CA TYR A 80 -3.12 20.27 -3.36
C TYR A 80 -1.74 20.56 -3.93
N SER A 81 -1.47 21.82 -4.24
CA SER A 81 -0.11 22.27 -4.53
C SER A 81 0.73 22.34 -3.25
N PHE A 82 2.05 22.27 -3.38
CA PHE A 82 2.97 22.56 -2.27
C PHE A 82 2.71 23.93 -1.63
N THR A 83 2.27 24.91 -2.43
CA THR A 83 1.86 26.24 -1.94
C THR A 83 0.63 26.17 -1.06
N ASP A 84 -0.40 25.42 -1.46
CA ASP A 84 -1.63 25.25 -0.68
C ASP A 84 -1.35 24.56 0.66
N LEU A 85 -0.45 23.58 0.64
CA LEU A 85 0.05 22.89 1.84
C LEU A 85 0.83 23.84 2.76
N TYR A 86 1.74 24.64 2.20
CA TYR A 86 2.52 25.61 2.96
C TYR A 86 1.62 26.63 3.67
N GLU A 87 0.64 27.18 2.95
CA GLU A 87 -0.33 28.12 3.53
C GLU A 87 -1.20 27.47 4.62
N MET A 88 -1.63 26.22 4.43
CA MET A 88 -2.37 25.47 5.46
C MET A 88 -1.56 25.25 6.74
N VAL A 89 -0.29 24.87 6.61
CA VAL A 89 0.61 24.65 7.76
C VAL A 89 0.96 25.96 8.44
N LYS A 90 1.10 27.06 7.70
CA LYS A 90 1.47 28.38 8.22
C LYS A 90 0.33 29.06 8.98
N LYS A 91 -0.91 28.91 8.51
CA LYS A 91 -2.12 29.52 9.08
C LYS A 91 -2.26 29.45 10.62
N PRO A 92 -2.03 28.31 11.29
CA PRO A 92 -2.10 28.22 12.76
C PRO A 92 -0.96 28.92 13.51
N PHE A 93 0.15 29.27 12.86
CA PHE A 93 1.31 29.93 13.49
C PHE A 93 1.39 31.44 13.22
N SER A 94 0.45 31.95 12.41
CA SER A 94 0.36 33.36 12.05
C SER A 94 -0.76 34.13 12.78
N ALA A 95 -1.35 33.51 13.81
CA ALA A 95 -2.36 34.11 14.69
C ALA A 95 -1.73 34.66 15.97
#